data_AF-A0A946NQU3-F1
#
_entry.id   AF-A0A946NQU3-F1
#
_cell.length_a   1.000
_cell.length_b   1.000
_cell.length_c   1.000
_cell.angle_alpha   90.00
_cell.angle_beta   90.00
_cell.angle_gamma   90.00
#
_symmetry.space_group_name_H-M   'P 1'
#
loop_
_entity.id
_entity.type
_entity.pdbx_description
1 polymer ?
#
loop_
_entity_poly.entity_id
_entity_poly.type
_entity_poly.pdbx_seq_one_letter_code
_entity_poly.pdbx_strand_id
1 'polypeptide(L)'
;MHVTAANPEYLSPDDISEEVIEKEKSIQLEIMKNDPKMGGKSDDVLLKIIGGKMGKFKSDISLLEQAFVIDPNQKVKNFIGEDSITAFYRFSV
;
A
#
# COMPACT_ATOMS: atom_id res chain seq x y z
N MET A 1 1.56 -18.83 -3.83
CA MET A 1 2.49 -18.18 -4.79
C MET A 1 2.44 -16.66 -4.72
N HIS A 2 1.27 -16.03 -4.83
CA HIS A 2 1.15 -14.56 -4.79
C HIS A 2 1.80 -13.91 -3.55
N VAL A 3 1.45 -14.36 -2.34
CA VAL A 3 1.99 -13.84 -1.06
C VAL A 3 3.53 -13.84 -1.05
N THR A 4 4.16 -14.91 -1.54
CA THR A 4 5.62 -15.02 -1.60
C THR A 4 6.25 -13.94 -2.46
N ALA A 5 5.62 -13.63 -3.60
CA ALA A 5 6.11 -12.67 -4.60
C ALA A 5 5.78 -11.21 -4.26
N ALA A 6 4.58 -10.96 -3.75
CA ALA A 6 4.06 -9.61 -3.49
C ALA A 6 4.35 -9.09 -2.07
N ASN A 7 4.77 -9.97 -1.15
CA ASN A 7 5.11 -9.65 0.24
C ASN A 7 4.10 -8.70 0.93
N PRO A 8 2.79 -9.02 0.94
CA PRO A 8 1.82 -8.27 1.73
C PRO A 8 2.16 -8.37 3.22
N GLU A 9 1.91 -7.30 3.96
CA GLU A 9 2.06 -7.25 5.42
C GLU A 9 0.70 -7.42 6.13
N TYR A 10 -0.39 -6.99 5.48
CA TYR A 10 -1.74 -7.02 6.01
C TYR A 10 -2.68 -7.76 5.06
N LEU A 11 -3.80 -8.27 5.59
CA LEU A 11 -4.82 -8.90 4.77
C LEU A 11 -5.62 -7.82 4.00
N SER A 12 -6.12 -6.82 4.72
CA SER A 12 -6.91 -5.72 4.18
C SER A 12 -6.36 -4.35 4.62
N PRO A 13 -6.72 -3.25 3.93
CA PRO A 13 -6.32 -1.90 4.33
C PRO A 13 -6.84 -1.48 5.70
N ASP A 14 -7.92 -2.11 6.17
CA ASP A 14 -8.55 -1.81 7.45
C ASP A 14 -7.80 -2.44 8.63
N ASP A 15 -6.95 -3.44 8.36
CA ASP A 15 -6.08 -4.07 9.35
C ASP A 15 -4.82 -3.23 9.65
N ILE A 16 -4.58 -2.17 8.88
CA ILE A 16 -3.41 -1.31 9.04
C ILE A 16 -3.66 -0.32 10.19
N SER A 17 -2.85 -0.41 11.24
CA SER A 17 -2.92 0.52 12.36
C SER A 17 -2.69 1.98 11.94
N GLU A 18 -3.37 2.91 12.62
CA GLU A 18 -3.20 4.35 12.38
C GLU A 18 -1.76 4.80 12.59
N GLU A 19 -1.04 4.22 13.55
CA GLU A 19 0.37 4.51 13.80
C GLU A 19 1.26 4.25 12.57
N VAL A 20 1.05 3.12 11.88
CA VAL A 20 1.79 2.79 10.64
C VAL A 20 1.46 3.77 9.53
N ILE A 21 0.19 4.17 9.41
CA ILE A 21 -0.26 5.15 8.42
C ILE A 21 0.36 6.51 8.69
N GLU A 22 0.38 6.97 9.95
CA GLU A 22 0.96 8.25 10.34
C GLU A 22 2.47 8.27 10.14
N LYS A 23 3.16 7.19 10.52
CA LYS A 23 4.60 7.04 10.32
C LYS A 23 4.97 7.05 8.84
N GLU A 24 4.25 6.33 7.98
CA GLU A 24 4.53 6.38 6.55
C GLU A 24 4.21 7.77 5.97
N LYS A 25 3.13 8.41 6.44
CA LYS A 25 2.78 9.77 6.02
C LYS A 25 3.88 10.78 6.39
N SER A 26 4.47 10.68 7.58
CA SER A 26 5.59 11.56 7.99
C SER A 26 6.82 11.32 7.12
N ILE A 27 7.15 10.06 6.85
CA ILE A 27 8.26 9.68 5.96
C ILE A 27 8.05 10.26 4.56
N GLN A 28 6.84 10.11 3.98
CA GLN A 28 6.53 10.66 2.65
C GLN A 28 6.59 12.19 2.64
N LEU A 29 6.15 12.85 3.71
CA LEU A 29 6.29 14.31 3.88
C LEU A 29 7.75 14.74 3.88
N GLU A 30 8.60 14.06 4.65
CA GLU A 30 10.04 14.34 4.71
C GLU A 30 10.71 14.13 3.35
N ILE A 31 10.40 13.02 2.67
CA ILE A 31 10.91 12.73 1.32
C ILE A 31 10.51 13.85 0.35
N MET A 32 9.26 14.32 0.39
CA MET A 32 8.81 15.38 -0.52
C MET A 32 9.42 16.75 -0.22
N LYS A 33 9.63 17.08 1.06
CA LYS A 33 10.30 18.33 1.46
C LYS A 33 11.76 18.36 1.00
N ASN A 34 12.42 17.20 1.01
CA ASN A 34 13.82 17.06 0.60
C ASN A 34 13.99 16.90 -0.91
N ASP A 35 12.92 16.66 -1.67
CA ASP A 35 12.99 16.50 -3.13
C ASP A 35 13.08 17.88 -3.84
N PRO A 36 14.20 18.17 -4.53
CA PRO A 36 14.43 19.46 -5.21
C PRO A 36 13.36 19.81 -6.26
N LYS A 37 12.65 18.81 -6.80
CA LYS A 37 11.58 19.00 -7.80
C LYS A 37 10.21 19.31 -7.17
N MET A 38 10.09 19.11 -5.86
CA MET A 38 8.83 19.23 -5.11
C MET A 38 8.83 20.47 -4.20
N GLY A 39 10.01 20.99 -3.83
CA GLY A 39 10.16 22.18 -2.99
C GLY A 39 9.57 23.49 -3.54
N GLY A 40 9.16 23.52 -4.82
CA GLY A 40 8.50 24.67 -5.44
C GLY A 40 6.97 24.54 -5.60
N LYS A 41 6.36 23.46 -5.12
CA LYS A 41 4.90 23.21 -5.29
C LYS A 41 4.13 23.71 -4.07
N SER A 42 2.92 24.24 -4.29
CA SER A 42 2.01 24.66 -3.22
C SER A 42 1.65 23.51 -2.27
N ASP A 43 1.39 23.83 -1.01
CA ASP A 43 1.00 22.86 0.04
C ASP A 43 -0.22 22.00 -0.37
N ASP A 44 -1.18 22.58 -1.08
CA ASP A 44 -2.33 21.86 -1.63
C ASP A 44 -1.93 20.75 -2.61
N VAL A 45 -0.90 21.00 -3.42
CA VAL A 45 -0.39 20.02 -4.38
C VAL A 45 0.36 18.91 -3.66
N LEU A 46 1.17 19.27 -2.66
CA LEU A 46 1.88 18.30 -1.82
C LEU A 46 0.90 17.38 -1.09
N LEU A 47 -0.15 17.93 -0.47
CA LEU A 47 -1.20 17.16 0.20
C LEU A 47 -1.93 16.20 -0.75
N LYS A 48 -2.26 16.64 -1.97
CA LYS A 48 -2.86 15.76 -2.99
C LYS A 48 -1.93 14.61 -3.39
N ILE A 49 -0.63 14.89 -3.57
CA ILE A 49 0.33 13.85 -3.94
C ILE A 49 0.50 12.85 -2.79
N ILE A 50 0.58 13.33 -1.55
CA ILE A 50 0.68 12.46 -0.36
C ILE A 50 -0.55 11.57 -0.25
N GLY A 51 -1.76 12.12 -0.43
CA GLY A 51 -2.99 11.34 -0.39
C GLY A 51 -2.97 10.18 -1.41
N GLY A 52 -2.55 10.45 -2.64
CA GLY A 52 -2.39 9.41 -3.66
C GLY A 52 -1.33 8.36 -3.30
N LYS A 53 -0.18 8.80 -2.77
CA LYS A 53 0.88 7.89 -2.31
C LYS A 53 0.44 7.02 -1.15
N MET A 54 -0.27 7.57 -0.17
CA MET A 54 -0.81 6.83 0.97
C MET A 54 -1.86 5.80 0.54
N GLY A 55 -2.72 6.15 -0.41
CA GLY A 55 -3.67 5.19 -1.00
C GLY A 55 -2.95 4.04 -1.70
N LYS A 56 -1.88 4.34 -2.44
CA LYS A 56 -1.04 3.32 -3.08
C LYS A 56 -0.34 2.45 -2.03
N PHE A 57 0.29 3.05 -1.03
CA PHE A 57 0.95 2.33 0.06
C PHE A 57 0.02 1.34 0.74
N LYS A 58 -1.19 1.77 1.13
CA LYS A 58 -2.21 0.89 1.71
C LYS A 58 -2.55 -0.28 0.78
N SER A 59 -2.67 -0.01 -0.53
CA SER A 59 -2.98 -1.04 -1.52
C SER A 59 -1.82 -2.02 -1.73
N ASP A 60 -0.58 -1.53 -1.69
CA ASP A 60 0.62 -2.31 -1.95
C ASP A 60 0.96 -3.25 -0.77
N ILE A 61 0.62 -2.88 0.48
CA ILE A 61 0.88 -3.72 1.66
C ILE A 61 -0.30 -4.62 2.07
N SER A 62 -1.48 -4.43 1.46
CA SER A 62 -2.70 -5.19 1.77
C SER A 62 -2.99 -6.24 0.71
N LEU A 63 -2.93 -7.52 1.09
CA LEU A 63 -3.11 -8.66 0.18
C LEU A 63 -4.35 -8.52 -0.73
N LEU A 64 -5.51 -8.17 -0.18
CA LEU A 64 -6.77 -8.11 -0.92
C LEU A 64 -6.81 -7.01 -1.99
N GLU A 65 -6.05 -5.92 -1.80
CA GLU A 65 -6.03 -4.79 -2.73
C GLU A 65 -4.91 -4.87 -3.78
N GLN A 66 -3.97 -5.81 -3.62
CA GLN A 66 -2.88 -6.05 -4.56
C GLN A 66 -3.39 -6.56 -5.91
N ALA A 67 -2.69 -6.18 -6.98
CA ALA A 67 -2.88 -6.77 -8.30
C ALA A 67 -2.42 -8.23 -8.29
N PHE A 68 -3.23 -9.15 -8.80
CA PHE A 68 -2.93 -10.57 -8.74
C PHE A 68 -1.72 -10.90 -9.63
N VAL A 69 -0.69 -11.54 -9.07
CA VAL A 69 0.59 -11.79 -9.76
C VAL A 69 0.44 -12.62 -11.04
N ILE A 70 -0.56 -13.50 -11.09
CA ILE A 70 -0.82 -14.35 -12.27
C ILE A 70 -1.65 -13.59 -13.31
N ASP A 71 -2.59 -12.75 -12.87
CA ASP A 71 -3.39 -11.89 -13.73
C ASP A 71 -3.49 -10.47 -13.15
N PRO A 72 -2.57 -9.56 -13.55
CA PRO A 72 -2.50 -8.22 -12.97
C PRO A 72 -3.69 -7.31 -13.31
N ASN A 73 -4.59 -7.74 -14.21
CA ASN A 73 -5.79 -6.98 -14.56
C ASN A 73 -6.87 -7.00 -13.46
N GLN A 74 -6.74 -7.92 -12.50
CA GLN A 74 -7.65 -8.04 -11.37
C GLN A 74 -6.90 -8.01 -10.04
N LYS A 75 -7.61 -7.59 -8.99
CA LYS A 75 -7.11 -7.64 -7.62
C LYS A 75 -7.28 -9.03 -7.02
N VAL A 76 -6.50 -9.35 -5.99
CA VAL A 76 -6.65 -10.62 -5.26
C VAL A 76 -8.06 -10.79 -4.72
N LYS A 77 -8.70 -9.73 -4.18
CA LYS A 77 -10.11 -9.80 -3.74
C LYS A 77 -11.09 -10.20 -4.85
N ASN A 78 -10.85 -9.77 -6.09
CA ASN A 78 -11.72 -10.10 -7.21
C ASN A 78 -11.49 -11.55 -7.65
N PHE A 79 -10.23 -12.01 -7.57
CA PHE A 79 -9.86 -13.37 -7.91
C PHE A 79 -10.47 -14.41 -6.94
N ILE A 80 -10.48 -14.11 -5.63
CA ILE A 80 -11.06 -15.03 -4.63
C ILE A 80 -12.61 -14.98 -4.59
N GLY A 81 -13.23 -13.92 -5.12
CA GLY A 81 -14.68 -13.81 -5.17
C GLY A 81 -15.32 -13.76 -3.78
N GLU A 82 -16.17 -14.75 -3.48
CA GLU A 82 -16.86 -14.88 -2.19
C GLU A 82 -16.05 -15.63 -1.13
N ASP A 83 -14.93 -16.25 -1.52
CA ASP A 83 -14.06 -16.94 -0.57
C ASP A 83 -13.35 -15.96 0.37
N SER A 84 -12.97 -16.44 1.55
CA SER A 84 -12.26 -15.64 2.56
C SER A 84 -10.90 -16.25 2.90
N ILE A 85 -9.93 -15.38 3.15
CA ILE A 85 -8.59 -15.76 3.61
C ILE A 85 -8.56 -15.52 5.12
N THR A 86 -8.43 -16.59 5.90
CA THR A 86 -8.39 -16.49 7.37
C THR A 86 -7.05 -15.96 7.89
N ALA A 87 -5.94 -16.44 7.32
CA ALA A 87 -4.60 -16.03 7.70
C ALA A 87 -3.58 -16.38 6.60
N PHE A 88 -2.46 -15.66 6.57
CA PHE A 88 -1.29 -16.03 5.79
C PHE A 88 -0.02 -15.80 6.62
N TYR A 89 1.01 -16.59 6.36
CA TYR A 89 2.33 -16.44 6.96
C TYR A 89 3.38 -16.54 5.85
N ARG A 90 4.33 -15.61 5.85
CA ARG A 90 5.45 -15.58 4.91
C ARG A 90 6.75 -15.54 5.71
N PHE A 91 7.59 -16.55 5.50
CA PHE A 91 8.95 -16.58 6.01
C PHE A 91 9.92 -16.43 4.84
N SER A 92 10.98 -15.65 5.02
CA SER A 92 12.10 -15.53 4.09
C SER A 92 13.40 -15.70 4.85
N VAL A 93 14.36 -16.41 4.24
CA VAL A 93 15.72 -16.66 4.77
C VAL A 93 16.62 -15.46 4.47
#